data_AF-A0AAE0YX88-F1
#
_entry.id   AF-A0AAE0YX88-F1
#
_cell.length_a   1.000
_cell.length_b   1.000
_cell.length_c   1.000
_cell.angle_alpha   90.00
_cell.angle_beta   90.00
_cell.angle_gamma   90.00
#
_symmetry.space_group_name_H-M   'P 1'
#
loop_
_entity.id
_entity.type
_entity.pdbx_description
1 polymer ?
#
loop_
_entity_poly.entity_id
_entity_poly.type
_entity_poly.pdbx_seq_one_letter_code
_entity_poly.pdbx_strand_id
1 'polypeptide(L)'
;MASASPRECDNYCYSVTFTSLIDDKFYHDCKRHFLMVGKGRRPDLPILQTLTQRVLIQLYFIKEEGNSSFRELKLWLEKLDPNVCHLTEGRVKHKVTSAVQSCLKMTEEVALHFLSEHVNFHAAPAALADLNLNRLHLTNIEPFTQPSLEFITNRVVIALEHFKSSERNISFSTVKWLKTLSTQCSQMSDSLLTSNVLTTIKKYKLLSKMKNANEPVDFLKKQFPEESNSIFAESSESSVNTTEMPEVITPQSCSQCDKLESKVKQEECEINRLVKEMKALSARENILRGELDGNTTILKELQKEKQDLEVLAAEDKSLISCLKKEKMLEHKREVLATDAAIEFLHSNADFLIALADATDAAIKKEEGLLDEKLGRDKSSTFSHFASSGETAAFRVIRTTSDVLGPRGDEKNGCREDWLAYCDTHEIKSQFTTSKSPKARRKLIDSAKKNGKKLKQKHKAKVKETREAVKRKIEQIEHDKAEKELKDKDRQAALLTDLLDQGGLCHSKEDLDSLMAGRQSLQKLKVEMRFRKYYMNATDLRLTGKLSVLYANLCSHMGFDYDTEITQPPRKKSKTLVSEDSTFEEDEIDEENDEMDEEDDETDEEVYVEEDKKEELEEGERPDH
;
A
#
# COMPACT_ATOMS: atom_id res chain seq x y z
N MET A 1 -36.33 3.38 -41.66
CA MET A 1 -36.63 2.88 -40.31
C MET A 1 -35.40 2.12 -39.85
N ALA A 2 -34.58 2.78 -39.02
CA ALA A 2 -33.26 2.29 -38.65
C ALA A 2 -33.36 1.35 -37.44
N SER A 3 -32.80 0.16 -37.57
CA SER A 3 -32.64 -0.85 -36.53
C SER A 3 -31.43 -0.51 -35.66
N ALA A 4 -31.66 -0.15 -34.39
CA ALA A 4 -30.62 0.05 -33.40
C ALA A 4 -30.07 -1.30 -32.90
N SER A 5 -28.75 -1.34 -32.69
CA SER A 5 -27.97 -2.49 -32.22
C SER A 5 -28.19 -2.73 -30.71
N PRO A 6 -28.28 -3.97 -30.21
CA PRO A 6 -28.56 -4.28 -28.80
C PRO A 6 -27.47 -3.88 -27.78
N ARG A 7 -26.39 -3.20 -28.18
CA ARG A 7 -25.27 -2.83 -27.28
C ARG A 7 -25.28 -1.38 -26.79
N GLU A 8 -26.25 -0.56 -27.22
CA GLU A 8 -26.38 0.84 -26.75
C GLU A 8 -27.37 1.00 -25.58
N CYS A 9 -28.12 -0.04 -25.22
CA CYS A 9 -29.12 0.03 -24.14
C CYS A 9 -28.51 -0.01 -22.73
N ASP A 10 -27.35 -0.65 -22.53
CA ASP A 10 -26.76 -0.78 -21.20
C ASP A 10 -26.24 0.57 -20.69
N ASN A 11 -25.65 1.41 -21.54
CA ASN A 11 -25.16 2.75 -21.15
C ASN A 11 -26.26 3.78 -20.88
N TYR A 12 -27.46 3.58 -21.42
CA TYR A 12 -28.58 4.52 -21.23
C TYR A 12 -29.18 4.40 -19.82
N CYS A 13 -29.28 3.18 -19.30
CA CYS A 13 -29.86 2.88 -17.99
C CYS A 13 -29.01 3.43 -16.81
N TYR A 14 -27.68 3.46 -16.97
CA TYR A 14 -26.77 4.05 -15.97
C TYR A 14 -26.92 5.57 -15.82
N SER A 15 -27.40 6.28 -16.84
CA SER A 15 -27.51 7.74 -16.78
C SER A 15 -28.67 8.21 -15.92
N VAL A 16 -29.82 7.53 -15.99
CA VAL A 16 -31.11 8.04 -15.49
C VAL A 16 -31.15 8.13 -13.96
N THR A 17 -30.65 7.11 -13.26
CA THR A 17 -30.65 7.09 -11.78
C THR A 17 -29.71 8.14 -11.20
N PHE A 18 -28.51 8.31 -11.73
CA PHE A 18 -27.57 9.31 -11.26
C PHE A 18 -27.96 10.73 -11.65
N THR A 19 -28.55 10.95 -12.82
CA THR A 19 -29.14 12.26 -13.16
C THR A 19 -30.26 12.61 -12.18
N SER A 20 -31.12 11.65 -11.83
CA SER A 20 -32.20 11.89 -10.85
C SER A 20 -31.70 12.25 -9.44
N LEU A 21 -30.50 11.81 -9.07
CA LEU A 21 -29.87 12.15 -7.79
C LEU A 21 -29.31 13.57 -7.80
N ILE A 22 -28.78 14.02 -8.93
CA ILE A 22 -28.16 15.35 -9.10
C ILE A 22 -29.25 16.42 -9.31
N ASP A 23 -30.33 16.10 -10.01
CA ASP A 23 -31.46 17.01 -10.26
C ASP A 23 -32.35 17.21 -9.02
N ASP A 24 -32.06 16.50 -7.93
CA ASP A 24 -32.76 16.64 -6.66
C ASP A 24 -32.55 18.02 -6.04
N LYS A 25 -33.65 18.68 -5.64
CA LYS A 25 -33.60 19.95 -4.91
C LYS A 25 -32.71 19.86 -3.67
N PHE A 26 -32.75 18.75 -2.94
CA PHE A 26 -31.93 18.56 -1.74
C PHE A 26 -30.42 18.57 -2.07
N TYR A 27 -30.02 17.93 -3.17
CA TYR A 27 -28.64 17.94 -3.65
C TYR A 27 -28.15 19.36 -3.92
N HIS A 28 -28.94 20.17 -4.63
CA HIS A 28 -28.59 21.56 -4.91
C HIS A 28 -28.57 22.45 -3.66
N ASP A 29 -29.43 22.20 -2.68
CA ASP A 29 -29.43 22.90 -1.39
C ASP A 29 -28.16 22.56 -0.59
N CYS A 30 -27.79 21.28 -0.51
CA CYS A 30 -26.54 20.84 0.11
C CYS A 30 -25.31 21.42 -0.60
N LYS A 31 -25.28 21.38 -1.94
CA LYS A 31 -24.17 21.93 -2.75
C LYS A 31 -23.97 23.42 -2.46
N ARG A 32 -25.06 24.19 -2.41
CA ARG A 32 -25.02 25.62 -2.05
C ARG A 32 -24.58 25.84 -0.61
N HIS A 33 -25.04 25.03 0.33
CA HIS A 33 -24.67 25.18 1.74
C HIS A 33 -23.20 24.85 2.02
N PHE A 34 -22.68 23.77 1.42
CA PHE A 34 -21.35 23.24 1.73
C PHE A 34 -20.22 23.82 0.87
N LEU A 35 -20.44 24.06 -0.43
CA LEU A 35 -19.38 24.49 -1.35
C LEU A 35 -19.32 25.99 -1.60
N MET A 36 -20.40 26.76 -1.40
CA MET A 36 -20.36 28.19 -1.73
C MET A 36 -19.62 29.02 -0.68
N VAL A 37 -18.52 29.62 -1.13
CA VAL A 37 -17.72 30.61 -0.41
C VAL A 37 -18.19 32.01 -0.84
N GLY A 38 -19.32 32.49 -0.32
CA GLY A 38 -19.86 33.81 -0.70
C GLY A 38 -20.88 34.37 0.28
N LYS A 39 -21.15 35.68 0.20
CA LYS A 39 -22.11 36.44 1.06
C LYS A 39 -23.59 36.14 0.79
N GLY A 40 -23.90 35.09 0.04
CA GLY A 40 -25.28 34.65 -0.19
C GLY A 40 -25.88 34.05 1.08
N ARG A 41 -27.20 34.17 1.26
CA ARG A 41 -27.91 33.44 2.32
C ARG A 41 -27.76 31.95 2.05
N ARG A 42 -27.08 31.23 2.94
CA ARG A 42 -26.99 29.77 2.87
C ARG A 42 -28.39 29.19 3.11
N PRO A 43 -28.84 28.22 2.31
CA PRO A 43 -30.12 27.56 2.60
C PRO A 43 -30.01 26.84 3.94
N ASP A 44 -31.06 26.92 4.75
CA ASP A 44 -31.18 26.15 5.98
C ASP A 44 -31.43 24.69 5.62
N LEU A 45 -30.47 23.83 5.94
CA LEU A 45 -30.60 22.39 5.69
C LEU A 45 -31.43 21.77 6.82
N PRO A 46 -32.39 20.88 6.50
CA PRO A 46 -33.12 20.15 7.52
C PRO A 46 -32.19 19.21 8.28
N ILE A 47 -32.40 19.09 9.59
CA ILE A 47 -31.84 17.97 10.35
C ILE A 47 -32.63 16.72 9.95
N LEU A 48 -31.94 15.74 9.38
CA LEU A 48 -32.52 14.49 8.93
C LEU A 48 -32.75 13.58 10.13
N GLN A 49 -33.97 13.05 10.25
CA GLN A 49 -34.27 12.01 11.24
C GLN A 49 -33.67 10.65 10.86
N THR A 50 -33.55 10.39 9.56
CA THR A 50 -32.94 9.18 9.04
C THR A 50 -32.08 9.51 7.81
N LEU A 51 -30.86 8.97 7.80
CA LEU A 51 -29.98 9.09 6.64
C LEU A 51 -30.30 7.97 5.65
N THR A 52 -30.56 8.30 4.39
CA THR A 52 -30.81 7.32 3.31
C THR A 52 -29.58 7.15 2.43
N GLN A 53 -29.49 6.03 1.70
CA GLN A 53 -28.39 5.77 0.77
C GLN A 53 -28.30 6.87 -0.31
N ARG A 54 -29.47 7.40 -0.73
CA ARG A 54 -29.60 8.57 -1.60
C ARG A 54 -28.81 9.77 -1.10
N VAL A 55 -29.03 10.20 0.14
CA VAL A 55 -28.33 11.35 0.72
C VAL A 55 -26.83 11.09 0.81
N LEU A 56 -26.42 9.88 1.20
CA LEU A 56 -25.01 9.51 1.32
C LEU A 56 -24.27 9.62 -0.02
N ILE A 57 -24.88 9.13 -1.10
CA ILE A 57 -24.31 9.19 -2.46
C ILE A 57 -24.34 10.63 -2.99
N GLN A 58 -25.41 11.40 -2.73
CA GLN A 58 -25.47 12.82 -3.08
C GLN A 58 -24.34 13.63 -2.44
N LEU A 59 -24.07 13.43 -1.14
CA LEU A 59 -22.97 14.10 -0.46
C LEU A 59 -21.60 13.67 -1.00
N TYR A 60 -21.46 12.42 -1.43
CA TYR A 60 -20.25 11.95 -2.10
C TYR A 60 -19.99 12.71 -3.40
N PHE A 61 -21.01 12.90 -4.24
CA PHE A 61 -20.84 13.69 -5.47
C PHE A 61 -20.52 15.15 -5.19
N ILE A 62 -21.12 15.76 -4.18
CA ILE A 62 -20.76 17.13 -3.76
C ILE A 62 -19.28 17.17 -3.33
N LYS A 63 -18.81 16.14 -2.63
CA LYS A 63 -17.40 16.01 -2.23
C LYS A 63 -16.47 15.87 -3.44
N GLU A 64 -16.83 15.06 -4.44
CA GLU A 64 -16.04 14.91 -5.67
C GLU A 64 -16.01 16.22 -6.49
N GLU A 65 -17.15 16.90 -6.65
CA GLU A 65 -17.23 18.17 -7.37
C GLU A 65 -16.44 19.30 -6.68
N GLY A 66 -16.50 19.37 -5.34
CA GLY A 66 -15.79 20.36 -4.54
C GLY A 66 -14.33 20.03 -4.28
N ASN A 67 -13.84 18.87 -4.73
CA ASN A 67 -12.55 18.30 -4.36
C ASN A 67 -12.30 18.30 -2.83
N SER A 68 -13.35 18.02 -2.06
CA SER A 68 -13.33 18.00 -0.61
C SER A 68 -12.74 16.69 -0.07
N SER A 69 -12.24 16.74 1.16
CA SER A 69 -11.73 15.57 1.89
C SER A 69 -12.87 14.74 2.49
N PHE A 70 -12.60 13.46 2.82
CA PHE A 70 -13.56 12.63 3.57
C PHE A 70 -13.81 13.17 4.98
N ARG A 71 -12.83 13.90 5.56
CA ARG A 71 -13.00 14.65 6.80
C ARG A 71 -14.08 15.72 6.70
N GLU A 72 -14.14 16.47 5.60
CA GLU A 72 -15.19 17.47 5.39
C GLU A 72 -16.56 16.82 5.17
N LEU A 73 -16.60 15.74 4.38
CA LEU A 73 -17.82 14.95 4.19
C LEU A 73 -18.38 14.42 5.52
N LYS A 74 -17.49 13.98 6.44
CA LYS A 74 -17.88 13.62 7.81
C LYS A 74 -18.54 14.80 8.53
N LEU A 75 -17.93 15.98 8.51
CA LEU A 75 -18.51 17.18 9.16
C LEU A 75 -19.86 17.59 8.56
N TRP A 76 -20.06 17.35 7.26
CA TRP A 76 -21.36 17.59 6.60
C TRP A 76 -22.42 16.60 7.08
N LEU A 77 -22.06 15.32 7.20
CA LEU A 77 -22.93 14.29 7.75
C LEU A 77 -23.32 14.60 9.21
N GLU A 78 -22.39 15.02 10.05
CA GLU A 78 -22.68 15.39 11.45
C GLU A 78 -23.64 16.57 11.58
N LYS A 79 -23.63 17.50 10.61
CA LYS A 79 -24.59 18.62 10.57
C LYS A 79 -25.98 18.18 10.15
N LEU A 80 -26.07 17.21 9.23
CA LEU A 80 -27.34 16.72 8.71
C LEU A 80 -27.98 15.70 9.65
N ASP A 81 -27.19 14.85 10.29
CA ASP A 81 -27.62 13.86 11.28
C ASP A 81 -26.65 13.87 12.46
N PRO A 82 -26.97 14.60 13.55
CA PRO A 82 -26.14 14.68 14.74
C PRO A 82 -25.84 13.32 15.40
N ASN A 83 -26.65 12.29 15.11
CA ASN A 83 -26.42 10.94 15.65
C ASN A 83 -25.19 10.27 15.04
N VAL A 84 -24.56 10.87 14.03
CA VAL A 84 -23.42 10.30 13.28
C VAL A 84 -22.06 10.82 13.81
N CYS A 85 -22.06 11.62 14.89
CA CYS A 85 -20.88 12.30 15.43
C CYS A 85 -19.72 11.38 15.90
N HIS A 86 -20.02 10.14 16.27
CA HIS A 86 -19.02 9.16 16.72
C HIS A 86 -18.32 8.42 15.57
N LEU A 87 -18.65 8.70 14.30
CA LEU A 87 -18.00 8.01 13.18
C LEU A 87 -16.57 8.47 12.93
N THR A 88 -15.71 7.54 12.51
CA THR A 88 -14.36 7.84 12.02
C THR A 88 -14.38 8.18 10.53
N GLU A 89 -13.39 8.96 10.07
CA GLU A 89 -13.26 9.33 8.65
C GLU A 89 -13.17 8.10 7.73
N GLY A 90 -12.33 7.12 8.08
CA GLY A 90 -12.19 5.89 7.30
C GLY A 90 -13.50 5.11 7.17
N ARG A 91 -14.39 5.23 8.16
CA ARG A 91 -15.69 4.57 8.15
C ARG A 91 -16.70 5.26 7.24
N VAL A 92 -16.71 6.59 7.27
CA VAL A 92 -17.48 7.38 6.29
C VAL A 92 -16.99 7.04 4.89
N LYS A 93 -15.66 7.07 4.64
CA LYS A 93 -15.07 6.68 3.36
C LYS A 93 -15.54 5.30 2.90
N HIS A 94 -15.39 4.28 3.74
CA HIS A 94 -15.75 2.91 3.38
C HIS A 94 -17.24 2.76 3.06
N LYS A 95 -18.13 3.29 3.92
CA LYS A 95 -19.58 3.13 3.74
C LYS A 95 -20.07 3.87 2.48
N VAL A 96 -19.59 5.09 2.26
CA VAL A 96 -19.90 5.88 1.07
C VAL A 96 -19.44 5.19 -0.20
N THR A 97 -18.17 4.76 -0.24
CA THR A 97 -17.60 4.09 -1.42
C THR A 97 -18.30 2.77 -1.71
N SER A 98 -18.63 2.00 -0.67
CA SER A 98 -19.38 0.75 -0.80
C SER A 98 -20.82 0.99 -1.29
N ALA A 99 -21.49 2.05 -0.84
CA ALA A 99 -22.83 2.42 -1.31
C ALA A 99 -22.83 2.81 -2.79
N VAL A 100 -21.86 3.61 -3.23
CA VAL A 100 -21.67 3.98 -4.64
C VAL A 100 -21.40 2.73 -5.49
N GLN A 101 -20.45 1.89 -5.09
CA GLN A 101 -20.12 0.66 -5.81
C GLN A 101 -21.30 -0.33 -5.89
N SER A 102 -22.12 -0.42 -4.83
CA SER A 102 -23.30 -1.29 -4.82
C SER A 102 -24.37 -0.75 -5.76
N CYS A 103 -24.64 0.56 -5.72
CA CYS A 103 -25.58 1.21 -6.62
C CYS A 103 -25.18 1.05 -8.09
N LEU A 104 -23.87 1.17 -8.41
CA LEU A 104 -23.34 0.97 -9.76
C LEU A 104 -23.51 -0.45 -10.32
N LYS A 105 -23.67 -1.46 -9.45
CA LYS A 105 -23.82 -2.88 -9.85
C LYS A 105 -25.28 -3.31 -9.98
N MET A 106 -26.23 -2.46 -9.59
CA MET A 106 -27.66 -2.78 -9.55
C MET A 106 -28.37 -2.35 -10.84
N THR A 107 -29.48 -3.02 -11.17
CA THR A 107 -30.43 -2.54 -12.19
C THR A 107 -31.17 -1.30 -11.68
N GLU A 108 -31.77 -0.51 -12.58
CA GLU A 108 -32.46 0.75 -12.21
C GLU A 108 -33.53 0.56 -11.12
N GLU A 109 -34.41 -0.44 -11.26
CA GLU A 109 -35.47 -0.71 -10.28
C GLU A 109 -34.91 -1.06 -8.89
N VAL A 110 -33.87 -1.90 -8.85
CA VAL A 110 -33.20 -2.31 -7.60
C VAL A 110 -32.42 -1.15 -6.99
N ALA A 111 -31.80 -0.31 -7.82
CA ALA A 111 -31.10 0.88 -7.40
C ALA A 111 -32.05 1.89 -6.74
N LEU A 112 -33.26 2.09 -7.29
CA LEU A 112 -34.27 2.97 -6.68
C LEU A 112 -34.73 2.48 -5.30
N HIS A 113 -34.90 1.17 -5.13
CA HIS A 113 -35.18 0.59 -3.82
C HIS A 113 -34.01 0.83 -2.87
N PHE A 114 -32.78 0.49 -3.28
CA PHE A 114 -31.57 0.66 -2.49
C PHE A 114 -31.35 2.12 -2.06
N LEU A 115 -31.60 3.09 -2.95
CA LEU A 115 -31.46 4.52 -2.66
C LEU A 115 -32.41 5.00 -1.57
N SER A 116 -33.57 4.35 -1.43
CA SER A 116 -34.57 4.62 -0.40
C SER A 116 -34.25 3.96 0.94
N GLU A 117 -33.31 3.01 1.00
CA GLU A 117 -32.95 2.30 2.23
C GLU A 117 -32.21 3.20 3.23
N HIS A 118 -32.41 2.94 4.52
CA HIS A 118 -31.74 3.64 5.60
C HIS A 118 -30.28 3.20 5.74
N VAL A 119 -29.38 4.18 5.89
CA VAL A 119 -27.96 3.95 6.14
C VAL A 119 -27.76 3.61 7.59
N ASN A 120 -27.59 2.33 7.88
CA ASN A 120 -27.20 1.90 9.21
C ASN A 120 -25.67 1.94 9.37
N PHE A 121 -25.15 3.01 9.99
CA PHE A 121 -23.75 3.09 10.42
C PHE A 121 -23.47 2.33 11.72
N HIS A 122 -24.42 1.57 12.25
CA HIS A 122 -24.24 0.73 13.44
C HIS A 122 -24.39 -0.75 13.12
N ALA A 123 -24.70 -1.08 11.86
CA ALA A 123 -24.75 -2.45 11.39
C ALA A 123 -23.39 -3.12 11.65
N ALA A 124 -23.44 -4.22 12.40
CA ALA A 124 -22.33 -5.13 12.54
C ALA A 124 -22.26 -6.04 11.30
N PRO A 125 -21.13 -6.73 11.06
CA PRO A 125 -21.08 -7.82 10.08
C PRO A 125 -22.24 -8.81 10.31
N ALA A 126 -22.78 -9.40 9.25
CA ALA A 126 -23.98 -10.27 9.32
C ALA A 126 -23.88 -11.32 10.43
N ALA A 127 -22.73 -12.00 10.56
CA ALA A 127 -22.51 -12.99 11.61
C ALA A 127 -22.68 -12.46 13.05
N LEU A 128 -22.44 -11.17 13.29
CA LEU A 128 -22.69 -10.54 14.60
C LEU A 128 -24.13 -10.02 14.71
N ALA A 129 -24.73 -9.60 13.60
CA ALA A 129 -26.13 -9.24 13.56
C ALA A 129 -27.05 -10.44 13.90
N ASP A 130 -26.65 -11.65 13.51
CA ASP A 130 -27.35 -12.90 13.88
C ASP A 130 -27.44 -13.11 15.41
N LEU A 131 -26.52 -12.50 16.17
CA LEU A 131 -26.51 -12.50 17.63
C LEU A 131 -27.21 -11.28 18.24
N ASN A 132 -27.91 -10.50 17.43
CA ASN A 132 -28.45 -9.17 17.78
C ASN A 132 -27.37 -8.21 18.31
N LEU A 133 -26.11 -8.42 17.92
CA LEU A 133 -25.01 -7.52 18.27
C LEU A 133 -24.91 -6.44 17.20
N ASN A 134 -25.20 -5.20 17.58
CA ASN A 134 -24.87 -4.03 16.79
C ASN A 134 -23.44 -3.56 17.13
N ARG A 135 -22.93 -2.56 16.40
CA ARG A 135 -21.61 -2.01 16.69
C ARG A 135 -21.54 -1.22 18.00
N LEU A 136 -22.65 -0.61 18.42
CA LEU A 136 -22.72 0.17 19.66
C LEU A 136 -22.46 -0.71 20.89
N HIS A 137 -22.96 -1.94 20.87
CA HIS A 137 -22.68 -3.00 21.83
C HIS A 137 -21.17 -3.29 21.90
N LEU A 138 -20.50 -3.37 20.74
CA LEU A 138 -19.06 -3.69 20.65
C LEU A 138 -18.14 -2.51 20.97
N THR A 139 -18.63 -1.28 20.91
CA THR A 139 -17.88 -0.05 21.25
C THR A 139 -18.22 0.50 22.63
N ASN A 140 -18.94 -0.25 23.48
CA ASN A 140 -19.33 0.16 24.84
C ASN A 140 -20.27 1.37 24.91
N ILE A 141 -20.94 1.70 23.81
CA ILE A 141 -21.92 2.80 23.80
C ILE A 141 -23.25 2.31 24.36
N GLU A 142 -23.62 1.05 24.07
CA GLU A 142 -24.83 0.42 24.58
C GLU A 142 -24.48 -0.88 25.32
N PRO A 143 -25.15 -1.19 26.45
CA PRO A 143 -25.01 -2.48 27.10
C PRO A 143 -25.62 -3.58 26.23
N PHE A 144 -25.04 -4.78 26.27
CA PHE A 144 -25.61 -5.95 25.59
C PHE A 144 -25.57 -7.19 26.48
N THR A 145 -26.55 -8.07 26.27
CA THR A 145 -26.59 -9.37 26.92
C THR A 145 -25.66 -10.31 26.16
N GLN A 146 -24.73 -10.95 26.87
CA GLN A 146 -23.80 -11.89 26.26
C GLN A 146 -24.57 -13.06 25.62
N PRO A 147 -24.37 -13.33 24.32
CA PRO A 147 -25.05 -14.44 23.67
C PRO A 147 -24.53 -15.78 24.21
N SER A 148 -25.41 -16.78 24.26
CA SER A 148 -25.04 -18.14 24.69
C SER A 148 -23.99 -18.75 23.77
N LEU A 149 -23.07 -19.54 24.35
CA LEU A 149 -21.97 -20.20 23.64
C LEU A 149 -22.45 -21.08 22.48
N GLU A 150 -23.65 -21.64 22.57
CA GLU A 150 -24.25 -22.50 21.56
C GLU A 150 -24.50 -21.78 20.22
N PHE A 151 -24.63 -20.45 20.23
CA PHE A 151 -24.85 -19.65 19.03
C PHE A 151 -23.55 -19.09 18.42
N ILE A 152 -22.40 -19.41 19.01
CA ILE A 152 -21.12 -18.81 18.62
C ILE A 152 -20.43 -19.69 17.59
N THR A 153 -20.70 -19.37 16.32
CA THR A 153 -20.10 -20.05 15.17
C THR A 153 -18.70 -19.53 14.86
N ASN A 154 -17.91 -20.28 14.08
CA ASN A 154 -16.61 -19.80 13.58
C ASN A 154 -16.72 -18.47 12.82
N ARG A 155 -17.86 -18.21 12.16
CA ARG A 155 -18.15 -16.95 11.46
C ARG A 155 -18.22 -15.77 12.43
N VAL A 156 -18.83 -15.96 13.61
CA VAL A 156 -18.89 -14.97 14.69
C VAL A 156 -17.49 -14.64 15.20
N VAL A 157 -16.68 -15.66 15.48
CA VAL A 157 -15.31 -15.48 16.01
C VAL A 157 -14.44 -14.70 15.01
N ILE A 158 -14.47 -15.08 13.73
CA ILE A 158 -13.75 -14.37 12.66
C ILE A 158 -14.25 -12.93 12.53
N ALA A 159 -15.57 -12.72 12.57
CA ALA A 159 -16.16 -11.40 12.48
C ALA A 159 -15.77 -10.50 13.66
N LEU A 160 -15.70 -11.04 14.89
CA LEU A 160 -15.24 -10.30 16.07
C LEU A 160 -13.73 -10.01 16.03
N GLU A 161 -12.91 -10.94 15.55
CA GLU A 161 -11.47 -10.71 15.42
C GLU A 161 -11.18 -9.67 14.33
N HIS A 162 -11.89 -9.74 13.20
CA HIS A 162 -11.84 -8.71 12.16
C HIS A 162 -12.34 -7.35 12.68
N PHE A 163 -13.43 -7.35 13.46
CA PHE A 163 -13.91 -6.17 14.15
C PHE A 163 -12.80 -5.58 15.04
N LYS A 164 -12.12 -6.44 15.79
CA LYS A 164 -11.03 -6.04 16.67
C LYS A 164 -9.84 -5.44 15.95
N SER A 165 -9.47 -5.99 14.79
CA SER A 165 -8.37 -5.44 13.99
C SER A 165 -8.74 -4.14 13.26
N SER A 166 -10.03 -3.94 12.96
CA SER A 166 -10.50 -2.78 12.17
C SER A 166 -10.92 -1.58 13.01
N GLU A 167 -11.27 -1.78 14.28
CA GLU A 167 -11.67 -0.72 15.20
C GLU A 167 -10.64 -0.46 16.30
N ARG A 168 -10.23 0.80 16.44
CA ARG A 168 -9.26 1.21 17.48
C ARG A 168 -9.90 1.27 18.87
N ASN A 169 -11.21 1.43 18.95
CA ASN A 169 -11.96 1.66 20.19
C ASN A 169 -12.90 0.49 20.49
N ILE A 170 -12.35 -0.63 20.90
CA ILE A 170 -13.16 -1.77 21.36
C ILE A 170 -13.36 -1.64 22.87
N SER A 171 -14.60 -1.80 23.25
CA SER A 171 -15.06 -2.04 24.60
C SER A 171 -14.17 -3.00 25.41
N PHE A 172 -13.79 -2.61 26.64
CA PHE A 172 -13.10 -3.52 27.57
C PHE A 172 -13.95 -4.76 27.89
N SER A 173 -15.28 -4.62 28.00
CA SER A 173 -16.19 -5.76 28.25
C SER A 173 -16.25 -6.71 27.05
N THR A 174 -16.14 -6.21 25.81
CA THR A 174 -16.04 -7.02 24.58
C THR A 174 -14.70 -7.74 24.52
N VAL A 175 -13.60 -7.07 24.89
CA VAL A 175 -12.28 -7.71 24.99
C VAL A 175 -12.27 -8.79 26.09
N LYS A 176 -12.91 -8.54 27.23
CA LYS A 176 -13.07 -9.52 28.32
C LYS A 176 -13.91 -10.70 27.86
N TRP A 177 -15.07 -10.44 27.23
CA TRP A 177 -15.93 -11.47 26.66
C TRP A 177 -15.19 -12.32 25.62
N LEU A 178 -14.43 -11.70 24.71
CA LEU A 178 -13.60 -12.42 23.74
C LEU A 178 -12.50 -13.28 24.38
N LYS A 179 -11.88 -12.79 25.46
CA LYS A 179 -10.90 -13.60 26.21
C LYS A 179 -11.58 -14.79 26.87
N THR A 180 -12.72 -14.59 27.54
CA THR A 180 -13.51 -15.67 28.14
C THR A 180 -13.94 -16.69 27.09
N LEU A 181 -14.43 -16.22 25.94
CA LEU A 181 -14.81 -17.06 24.82
C LEU A 181 -13.62 -17.89 24.31
N SER A 182 -12.47 -17.25 24.10
CA SER A 182 -11.26 -17.92 23.64
C SER A 182 -10.79 -18.99 24.64
N THR A 183 -10.89 -18.72 25.94
CA THR A 183 -10.54 -19.67 27.00
C THR A 183 -11.53 -20.84 27.03
N GLN A 184 -12.83 -20.58 26.93
CA GLN A 184 -13.86 -21.62 26.90
C GLN A 184 -13.77 -22.50 25.65
N CYS A 185 -13.52 -21.91 24.47
CA CYS A 185 -13.27 -22.68 23.25
C CYS A 185 -12.02 -23.56 23.38
N SER A 186 -10.97 -23.09 24.08
CA SER A 186 -9.75 -23.87 24.33
C SER A 186 -9.96 -25.05 25.27
N GLN A 187 -11.07 -25.07 26.02
CA GLN A 187 -11.44 -26.14 26.97
C GLN A 187 -12.40 -27.17 26.36
N MET A 188 -12.97 -26.93 25.17
CA MET A 188 -13.84 -27.90 24.51
C MET A 188 -13.01 -29.04 23.88
N SER A 189 -13.40 -30.28 24.17
CA SER A 189 -12.63 -31.51 23.92
C SER A 189 -12.54 -31.97 22.47
N ASP A 190 -13.12 -31.25 21.50
CA ASP A 190 -12.94 -31.53 20.08
C ASP A 190 -11.66 -30.86 19.55
N SER A 191 -10.54 -31.57 19.72
CA SER A 191 -9.18 -31.13 19.34
C SER A 191 -9.06 -30.67 17.88
N LEU A 192 -9.94 -31.15 17.00
CA LEU A 192 -9.99 -30.75 15.59
C LEU A 192 -10.66 -29.38 15.38
N LEU A 193 -11.75 -29.09 16.10
CA LEU A 193 -12.48 -27.82 15.98
C LEU A 193 -11.66 -26.69 16.62
N THR A 194 -11.10 -26.95 17.80
CA THR A 194 -10.30 -25.99 18.56
C THR A 194 -8.98 -25.67 17.86
N SER A 195 -8.31 -26.65 17.25
CA SER A 195 -7.09 -26.38 16.48
C SER A 195 -7.38 -25.66 15.16
N ASN A 196 -8.48 -25.96 14.46
CA ASN A 196 -8.86 -25.25 13.23
C ASN A 196 -9.23 -23.79 13.50
N VAL A 197 -9.97 -23.51 14.58
CA VAL A 197 -10.29 -22.14 15.01
C VAL A 197 -9.03 -21.39 15.43
N LEU A 198 -8.17 -21.99 16.26
CA LEU A 198 -6.91 -21.36 16.68
C LEU A 198 -5.93 -21.14 15.52
N THR A 199 -5.87 -22.06 14.56
CA THR A 199 -5.01 -21.94 13.38
C THR A 199 -5.56 -20.89 12.43
N THR A 200 -6.87 -20.80 12.27
CA THR A 200 -7.55 -19.75 11.50
C THR A 200 -7.32 -18.39 12.16
N ILE A 201 -7.48 -18.27 13.47
CA ILE A 201 -7.18 -17.06 14.25
C ILE A 201 -5.71 -16.66 14.11
N LYS A 202 -4.77 -17.61 14.23
CA LYS A 202 -3.32 -17.35 14.04
C LYS A 202 -3.02 -16.86 12.62
N LYS A 203 -3.62 -17.48 11.61
CA LYS A 203 -3.49 -17.09 10.20
C LYS A 203 -4.08 -15.70 9.96
N TYR A 204 -5.24 -15.38 10.56
CA TYR A 204 -5.84 -14.04 10.51
C TYR A 204 -5.02 -12.99 11.24
N LYS A 205 -4.43 -13.30 12.41
CA LYS A 205 -3.48 -12.41 13.09
C LYS A 205 -2.25 -12.11 12.24
N LEU A 206 -1.75 -13.12 11.51
CA LEU A 206 -0.63 -12.95 10.58
C LEU A 206 -1.02 -12.06 9.39
N LEU A 207 -2.18 -12.33 8.77
CA LEU A 207 -2.72 -11.55 7.66
C LEU A 207 -3.09 -10.12 8.07
N SER A 208 -3.58 -9.91 9.30
CA SER A 208 -3.88 -8.58 9.85
C SER A 208 -2.62 -7.76 10.10
N LYS A 209 -1.50 -8.39 10.48
CA LYS A 209 -0.20 -7.71 10.57
C LYS A 209 0.32 -7.30 9.20
N MET A 210 0.02 -8.07 8.15
CA MET A 210 0.35 -7.74 6.75
C MET A 210 -0.58 -6.65 6.15
N LYS A 211 -1.81 -6.48 6.68
CA LYS A 211 -2.83 -5.54 6.18
C LYS A 211 -2.56 -4.05 6.50
N ASN A 212 -1.52 -3.74 7.27
CA ASN A 212 -1.06 -2.36 7.51
C ASN A 212 -0.35 -1.73 6.29
N ALA A 213 -0.29 -2.43 5.16
CA ALA A 213 0.01 -1.88 3.84
C ALA A 213 -1.24 -1.98 2.92
N ASN A 214 -1.97 -0.87 2.75
CA ASN A 214 -2.97 -0.51 1.72
C ASN A 214 -4.00 -1.56 1.16
N GLU A 215 -5.22 -1.58 1.77
CA GLU A 215 -6.62 -1.73 1.24
C GLU A 215 -7.10 -2.96 0.35
N PRO A 216 -8.42 -3.29 0.23
CA PRO A 216 -8.97 -4.53 0.82
C PRO A 216 -9.94 -5.45 -0.01
N VAL A 217 -10.04 -6.71 0.45
CA VAL A 217 -11.20 -7.64 0.68
C VAL A 217 -12.30 -7.83 -0.40
N ASP A 218 -12.20 -8.95 -1.13
CA ASP A 218 -13.33 -9.65 -1.82
C ASP A 218 -13.42 -11.17 -1.48
N PHE A 219 -12.62 -11.66 -0.52
CA PHE A 219 -12.37 -13.09 -0.30
C PHE A 219 -13.48 -13.87 0.44
N LEU A 220 -14.35 -13.22 1.23
CA LEU A 220 -15.27 -13.93 2.14
C LEU A 220 -16.71 -14.12 1.65
N LYS A 221 -17.12 -13.50 0.52
CA LYS A 221 -18.47 -13.71 -0.03
C LYS A 221 -18.62 -15.01 -0.83
N LYS A 222 -17.53 -15.67 -1.23
CA LYS A 222 -17.57 -16.85 -2.10
C LYS A 222 -17.57 -18.21 -1.37
N GLN A 223 -17.28 -18.27 -0.07
CA GLN A 223 -17.11 -19.56 0.61
C GLN A 223 -18.37 -20.13 1.29
N PHE A 224 -19.47 -19.40 1.38
CA PHE A 224 -20.71 -19.90 2.00
C PHE A 224 -21.95 -19.32 1.28
N PRO A 225 -22.58 -20.06 0.35
CA PRO A 225 -23.91 -19.70 -0.15
C PRO A 225 -24.95 -19.91 0.97
N GLU A 226 -25.93 -19.01 1.05
CA GLU A 226 -27.10 -19.13 1.93
C GLU A 226 -28.00 -20.28 1.45
N GLU A 227 -28.25 -21.26 2.32
CA GLU A 227 -29.30 -22.26 2.11
C GLU A 227 -30.66 -21.59 2.30
N SER A 228 -31.42 -21.48 1.20
CA SER A 228 -32.84 -21.13 1.25
C SER A 228 -33.67 -22.41 1.36
N ASN A 229 -34.41 -22.53 2.46
CA ASN A 229 -35.48 -23.52 2.60
C ASN A 229 -36.62 -23.18 1.62
N SER A 230 -36.92 -24.10 0.71
CA SER A 230 -38.27 -24.24 0.12
C SER A 230 -38.49 -25.69 -0.28
N ILE A 231 -39.63 -26.21 0.16
CA ILE A 231 -40.10 -27.60 0.06
C ILE A 231 -41.22 -27.67 -0.99
N PHE A 232 -41.25 -28.78 -1.75
CA PHE A 232 -42.30 -29.35 -2.64
C PHE A 232 -42.63 -28.66 -3.99
N ALA A 233 -42.38 -29.38 -5.10
CA ALA A 233 -43.42 -29.93 -5.99
C ALA A 233 -42.82 -30.84 -7.10
N GLU A 234 -43.59 -31.85 -7.48
CA GLU A 234 -43.25 -33.02 -8.30
C GLU A 234 -43.21 -32.81 -9.83
N SER A 235 -42.48 -33.71 -10.49
CA SER A 235 -42.71 -34.35 -11.79
C SER A 235 -42.86 -33.51 -13.07
N SER A 236 -42.01 -33.76 -14.08
CA SER A 236 -42.37 -34.60 -15.24
C SER A 236 -41.25 -34.59 -16.30
N GLU A 237 -41.15 -35.72 -16.99
CA GLU A 237 -40.21 -36.06 -18.06
C GLU A 237 -40.38 -35.18 -19.32
N SER A 238 -39.30 -34.89 -20.04
CA SER A 238 -39.22 -35.21 -21.49
C SER A 238 -37.86 -34.90 -22.14
N SER A 239 -37.57 -35.79 -23.09
CA SER A 239 -36.56 -35.91 -24.13
C SER A 239 -35.80 -34.68 -24.70
N VAL A 240 -34.49 -34.91 -24.87
CA VAL A 240 -33.67 -34.78 -26.11
C VAL A 240 -33.78 -33.48 -26.92
N ASN A 241 -32.68 -32.72 -26.99
CA ASN A 241 -32.04 -32.38 -28.28
C ASN A 241 -30.60 -31.85 -28.11
N THR A 242 -29.71 -32.45 -28.89
CA THR A 242 -28.31 -32.11 -29.17
C THR A 242 -28.24 -30.90 -30.11
N THR A 243 -27.59 -29.79 -29.73
CA THR A 243 -27.11 -28.78 -30.72
C THR A 243 -25.94 -27.94 -30.18
N GLU A 244 -24.81 -28.09 -30.88
CA GLU A 244 -23.73 -27.13 -31.21
C GLU A 244 -22.87 -26.43 -30.13
N MET A 245 -21.55 -26.66 -30.24
CA MET A 245 -20.48 -25.90 -29.58
C MET A 245 -20.33 -24.50 -30.20
N PRO A 246 -20.13 -23.43 -29.41
CA PRO A 246 -19.75 -22.13 -29.94
C PRO A 246 -18.24 -22.01 -30.19
N GLU A 247 -17.95 -21.25 -31.23
CA GLU A 247 -16.66 -20.88 -31.78
C GLU A 247 -15.65 -20.31 -30.77
N VAL A 248 -14.38 -20.65 -31.01
CA VAL A 248 -13.19 -20.20 -30.27
C VAL A 248 -13.00 -18.69 -30.43
N ILE A 249 -13.26 -17.94 -29.36
CA ILE A 249 -12.91 -16.52 -29.25
C ILE A 249 -11.39 -16.40 -29.10
N THR A 250 -10.76 -15.66 -30.02
CA THR A 250 -9.34 -15.30 -29.93
C THR A 250 -9.12 -14.20 -28.89
N PRO A 251 -8.09 -14.29 -28.02
CA PRO A 251 -7.90 -13.30 -26.97
C PRO A 251 -7.40 -11.98 -27.53
N GLN A 252 -8.22 -10.94 -27.34
CA GLN A 252 -7.92 -9.54 -27.63
C GLN A 252 -6.92 -9.03 -26.57
N SER A 253 -5.78 -8.49 -27.01
CA SER A 253 -4.69 -8.05 -26.13
C SER A 253 -5.11 -6.91 -25.19
N CYS A 254 -5.08 -7.16 -23.89
CA CYS A 254 -5.41 -6.20 -22.85
C CYS A 254 -4.23 -5.21 -22.60
N SER A 255 -4.45 -3.93 -22.90
CA SER A 255 -3.45 -2.85 -22.70
C SER A 255 -3.05 -2.59 -21.24
N GLN A 256 -3.79 -3.16 -20.28
CA GLN A 256 -3.52 -3.10 -18.84
C GLN A 256 -2.42 -4.08 -18.42
N CYS A 257 -2.31 -5.25 -19.07
CA CYS A 257 -1.26 -6.25 -18.80
C CYS A 257 0.14 -5.69 -19.11
N ASP A 258 0.29 -4.95 -20.21
CA ASP A 258 1.57 -4.35 -20.64
C ASP A 258 2.08 -3.28 -19.64
N LYS A 259 1.18 -2.46 -19.09
CA LYS A 259 1.53 -1.45 -18.08
C LYS A 259 2.03 -2.10 -16.80
N LEU A 260 1.38 -3.19 -16.37
CA LEU A 260 1.76 -3.90 -15.15
C LEU A 260 3.04 -4.72 -15.34
N GLU A 261 3.25 -5.40 -16.47
CA GLU A 261 4.50 -6.10 -16.80
C GLU A 261 5.70 -5.15 -16.78
N SER A 262 5.50 -3.89 -17.18
CA SER A 262 6.54 -2.86 -17.09
C SER A 262 6.91 -2.46 -15.66
N LYS A 263 5.99 -2.53 -14.69
CA LYS A 263 6.26 -2.28 -13.26
C LYS A 263 7.11 -3.39 -12.62
N VAL A 264 6.77 -4.65 -12.86
CA VAL A 264 7.55 -5.78 -12.33
C VAL A 264 8.98 -5.79 -12.91
N LYS A 265 9.15 -5.45 -14.19
CA LYS A 265 10.49 -5.30 -14.79
C LYS A 265 11.27 -4.12 -14.21
N GLN A 266 10.58 -3.05 -13.80
CA GLN A 266 11.20 -1.89 -13.17
C GLN A 266 11.71 -2.25 -11.76
N GLU A 267 10.91 -2.95 -10.96
CA GLU A 267 11.31 -3.44 -9.63
C GLU A 267 12.43 -4.50 -9.72
N GLU A 268 12.37 -5.41 -10.70
CA GLU A 268 13.45 -6.38 -10.94
C GLU A 268 14.76 -5.70 -11.37
N CYS A 269 14.71 -4.57 -12.08
CA CYS A 269 15.87 -3.74 -12.38
C CYS A 269 16.47 -3.08 -11.14
N GLU A 270 15.63 -2.62 -10.20
CA GLU A 270 16.07 -1.98 -8.96
C GLU A 270 16.78 -2.97 -8.04
N ILE A 271 16.26 -4.20 -7.90
CA ILE A 271 16.95 -5.26 -7.15
C ILE A 271 18.32 -5.58 -7.77
N ASN A 272 18.40 -5.67 -9.10
CA ASN A 272 19.66 -5.94 -9.76
C ASN A 272 20.68 -4.80 -9.58
N ARG A 273 20.22 -3.55 -9.40
CA ARG A 273 21.06 -2.40 -9.02
C ARG A 273 21.61 -2.58 -7.60
N LEU A 274 20.73 -2.84 -6.63
CA LEU A 274 21.12 -3.05 -5.22
C LEU A 274 22.09 -4.23 -5.04
N VAL A 275 21.86 -5.35 -5.72
CA VAL A 275 22.78 -6.51 -5.71
C VAL A 275 24.15 -6.14 -6.28
N LYS A 276 24.24 -5.23 -7.26
CA LYS A 276 25.50 -4.77 -7.83
C LYS A 276 26.25 -3.85 -6.87
N GLU A 277 25.53 -2.96 -6.17
CA GLU A 277 26.07 -2.09 -5.12
C GLU A 277 26.61 -2.92 -3.95
N MET A 278 25.87 -3.94 -3.49
CA MET A 278 26.36 -4.88 -2.47
C MET A 278 27.66 -5.59 -2.86
N LYS A 279 27.80 -6.00 -4.13
CA LYS A 279 29.04 -6.62 -4.62
C LYS A 279 30.21 -5.63 -4.64
N ALA A 280 29.96 -4.36 -4.95
CA ALA A 280 30.98 -3.32 -4.92
C ALA A 280 31.44 -3.02 -3.48
N LEU A 281 30.50 -2.94 -2.52
CA LEU A 281 30.82 -2.79 -1.10
C LEU A 281 31.61 -3.98 -0.56
N SER A 282 31.23 -5.21 -0.92
CA SER A 282 32.00 -6.41 -0.54
C SER A 282 33.41 -6.43 -1.12
N ALA A 283 33.61 -5.89 -2.33
CA ALA A 283 34.94 -5.74 -2.91
C ALA A 283 35.77 -4.69 -2.14
N ARG A 284 35.16 -3.57 -1.77
CA ARG A 284 35.79 -2.51 -0.96
C ARG A 284 36.17 -2.99 0.44
N GLU A 285 35.32 -3.79 1.08
CA GLU A 285 35.59 -4.45 2.37
C GLU A 285 36.84 -5.33 2.29
N ASN A 286 36.98 -6.11 1.22
CA ASN A 286 38.13 -7.00 1.04
C ASN A 286 39.45 -6.25 0.77
N ILE A 287 39.39 -5.11 0.07
CA ILE A 287 40.56 -4.24 -0.15
C ILE A 287 41.00 -3.60 1.17
N LEU A 288 40.07 -3.01 1.92
CA LEU A 288 40.36 -2.37 3.21
C LEU A 288 40.88 -3.36 4.26
N ARG A 289 40.39 -4.62 4.24
CA ARG A 289 40.87 -5.69 5.12
C ARG A 289 42.31 -6.12 4.79
N GLY A 290 42.82 -5.82 3.60
CA GLY A 290 44.20 -6.06 3.20
C GLY A 290 45.16 -4.89 3.47
N GLU A 291 44.65 -3.67 3.67
CA GLU A 291 45.47 -2.44 3.70
C GLU A 291 45.60 -1.80 5.09
N LEU A 292 44.80 -2.18 6.10
CA LEU A 292 44.77 -1.47 7.40
C LEU A 292 44.66 -2.42 8.60
N ASP A 293 45.77 -2.59 9.34
CA ASP A 293 45.81 -3.26 10.66
C ASP A 293 45.24 -2.39 11.82
N GLY A 294 44.55 -1.28 11.53
CA GLY A 294 44.14 -0.31 12.56
C GLY A 294 42.70 0.23 12.52
N ASN A 295 42.00 0.20 11.37
CA ASN A 295 40.73 0.94 11.23
C ASN A 295 39.47 0.08 11.49
N THR A 296 39.29 -0.32 12.75
CA THR A 296 38.15 -1.14 13.17
C THR A 296 36.79 -0.44 13.11
N THR A 297 36.74 0.90 13.11
CA THR A 297 35.49 1.68 13.06
C THR A 297 34.86 1.69 11.66
N ILE A 298 35.66 1.96 10.62
CA ILE A 298 35.20 1.99 9.22
C ILE A 298 34.70 0.61 8.77
N LEU A 299 35.38 -0.46 9.20
CA LEU A 299 34.94 -1.83 8.95
C LEU A 299 33.58 -2.14 9.57
N LYS A 300 33.30 -1.64 10.78
CA LYS A 300 31.99 -1.82 11.44
C LYS A 300 30.87 -1.07 10.72
N GLU A 301 31.14 0.14 10.22
CA GLU A 301 30.15 0.93 9.47
C GLU A 301 29.82 0.29 8.11
N LEU A 302 30.83 -0.15 7.35
CA LEU A 302 30.62 -0.87 6.09
C LEU A 302 29.88 -2.20 6.29
N GLN A 303 30.16 -2.89 7.39
CA GLN A 303 29.48 -4.15 7.73
C GLN A 303 28.01 -3.91 8.11
N LYS A 304 27.70 -2.80 8.78
CA LYS A 304 26.33 -2.37 9.08
C LYS A 304 25.57 -2.00 7.80
N GLU A 305 26.18 -1.19 6.92
CA GLU A 305 25.57 -0.80 5.64
C GLU A 305 25.27 -2.02 4.75
N LYS A 306 26.18 -2.99 4.71
CA LYS A 306 25.98 -4.27 4.02
C LYS A 306 24.79 -5.05 4.59
N GLN A 307 24.65 -5.08 5.91
CA GLN A 307 23.55 -5.78 6.58
C GLN A 307 22.20 -5.11 6.32
N ASP A 308 22.15 -3.77 6.31
CA ASP A 308 20.93 -3.00 5.98
C ASP A 308 20.51 -3.23 4.52
N LEU A 309 21.46 -3.27 3.59
CA LEU A 309 21.20 -3.59 2.17
C LEU A 309 20.74 -5.05 1.96
N GLU A 310 21.24 -6.01 2.75
CA GLU A 310 20.79 -7.40 2.72
C GLU A 310 19.33 -7.54 3.17
N VAL A 311 18.93 -6.80 4.21
CA VAL A 311 17.54 -6.76 4.69
C VAL A 311 16.62 -6.18 3.61
N LEU A 312 16.98 -5.04 3.02
CA LEU A 312 16.22 -4.43 1.93
C LEU A 312 16.08 -5.36 0.71
N ALA A 313 17.17 -6.02 0.30
CA ALA A 313 17.14 -6.97 -0.81
C ALA A 313 16.29 -8.22 -0.50
N ALA A 314 16.19 -8.64 0.77
CA ALA A 314 15.33 -9.74 1.18
C ALA A 314 13.84 -9.34 1.20
N GLU A 315 13.54 -8.13 1.66
CA GLU A 315 12.19 -7.54 1.64
C GLU A 315 11.68 -7.39 0.19
N ASP A 316 12.52 -6.86 -0.70
CA ASP A 316 12.18 -6.69 -2.11
C ASP A 316 12.01 -8.03 -2.85
N LYS A 317 12.83 -9.06 -2.54
CA LYS A 317 12.63 -10.42 -3.06
C LYS A 317 11.30 -11.02 -2.62
N SER A 318 10.89 -10.79 -1.37
CA SER A 318 9.60 -11.21 -0.85
C SER A 318 8.45 -10.50 -1.58
N LEU A 319 8.60 -9.18 -1.81
CA LEU A 319 7.63 -8.36 -2.54
C LEU A 319 7.45 -8.83 -3.99
N ILE A 320 8.55 -9.09 -4.71
CA ILE A 320 8.50 -9.63 -6.08
C ILE A 320 7.87 -11.03 -6.10
N SER A 321 8.16 -11.88 -5.13
CA SER A 321 7.51 -13.20 -5.01
C SER A 321 6.00 -13.06 -4.85
N CYS A 322 5.55 -12.12 -4.02
CA CYS A 322 4.13 -11.81 -3.82
C CYS A 322 3.49 -11.26 -5.09
N LEU A 323 4.11 -10.27 -5.76
CA LEU A 323 3.62 -9.69 -7.00
C LEU A 323 3.57 -10.70 -8.15
N LYS A 324 4.55 -11.61 -8.23
CA LYS A 324 4.57 -12.69 -9.21
C LYS A 324 3.43 -13.69 -8.96
N LYS A 325 3.13 -13.99 -7.70
CA LYS A 325 2.00 -14.85 -7.30
C LYS A 325 0.66 -14.18 -7.61
N GLU A 326 0.53 -12.89 -7.33
CA GLU A 326 -0.65 -12.09 -7.66
C GLU A 326 -0.88 -12.01 -9.17
N LYS A 327 0.15 -11.74 -9.96
CA LYS A 327 0.04 -11.73 -11.43
C LYS A 327 -0.27 -13.09 -12.03
N MET A 328 0.29 -14.15 -11.46
CA MET A 328 -0.09 -15.51 -11.85
C MET A 328 -1.57 -15.76 -11.57
N LEU A 329 -2.11 -15.26 -10.45
CA LEU A 329 -3.54 -15.34 -10.14
C LEU A 329 -4.40 -14.48 -11.08
N GLU A 330 -3.97 -13.25 -11.40
CA GLU A 330 -4.65 -12.35 -12.34
C GLU A 330 -4.73 -12.98 -13.74
N HIS A 331 -3.59 -13.43 -14.27
CA HIS A 331 -3.51 -14.10 -15.57
C HIS A 331 -4.35 -15.39 -15.58
N LYS A 332 -4.39 -16.14 -14.47
CA LYS A 332 -5.26 -17.31 -14.34
C LYS A 332 -6.74 -16.95 -14.40
N ARG A 333 -7.17 -15.85 -13.76
CA ARG A 333 -8.57 -15.36 -13.86
C ARG A 333 -8.93 -14.95 -15.28
N GLU A 334 -8.00 -14.30 -15.99
CA GLU A 334 -8.21 -13.88 -17.38
C GLU A 334 -8.27 -15.06 -18.36
N VAL A 335 -7.42 -16.08 -18.17
CA VAL A 335 -7.29 -17.21 -19.10
C VAL A 335 -8.31 -18.31 -18.86
N LEU A 336 -8.62 -18.62 -17.59
CA LEU A 336 -9.45 -19.78 -17.23
C LEU A 336 -10.92 -19.44 -16.99
N ALA A 337 -11.31 -18.17 -17.13
CA ALA A 337 -12.60 -17.62 -16.72
C ALA A 337 -12.90 -17.83 -15.22
N THR A 338 -13.77 -17.00 -14.65
CA THR A 338 -14.21 -17.05 -13.25
C THR A 338 -15.21 -18.18 -13.00
N ASP A 339 -14.91 -19.39 -13.49
CA ASP A 339 -15.73 -20.56 -13.20
C ASP A 339 -15.39 -21.06 -11.78
N ALA A 340 -16.40 -21.07 -10.91
CA ALA A 340 -16.29 -21.56 -9.55
C ALA A 340 -15.79 -23.02 -9.49
N ALA A 341 -16.06 -23.82 -10.53
CA ALA A 341 -15.57 -25.20 -10.63
C ALA A 341 -14.05 -25.26 -10.79
N ILE A 342 -13.46 -24.35 -11.58
CA ILE A 342 -12.00 -24.28 -11.77
C ILE A 342 -11.31 -23.76 -10.50
N GLU A 343 -11.90 -22.77 -9.84
CA GLU A 343 -11.42 -22.25 -8.54
C GLU A 343 -11.46 -23.33 -7.45
N PHE A 344 -12.50 -24.17 -7.42
CA PHE A 344 -12.62 -25.33 -6.55
C PHE A 344 -11.57 -26.41 -6.85
N LEU A 345 -11.39 -26.79 -8.12
CA LEU A 345 -10.38 -27.77 -8.53
C LEU A 345 -8.96 -27.29 -8.17
N HIS A 346 -8.68 -26.00 -8.36
CA HIS A 346 -7.38 -25.42 -7.99
C HIS A 346 -7.16 -25.40 -6.48
N SER A 347 -8.19 -25.02 -5.71
CA SER A 347 -8.12 -25.03 -4.24
C SER A 347 -7.88 -26.43 -3.70
N ASN A 348 -8.51 -27.44 -4.30
CA ASN A 348 -8.27 -28.84 -3.96
C ASN A 348 -6.88 -29.30 -4.37
N ALA A 349 -6.37 -28.89 -5.53
CA ALA A 349 -5.00 -29.20 -5.93
C ALA A 349 -3.97 -28.59 -4.97
N ASP A 350 -4.13 -27.31 -4.60
CA ASP A 350 -3.26 -26.64 -3.63
C ASP A 350 -3.33 -27.29 -2.24
N PHE A 351 -4.54 -27.68 -1.80
CA PHE A 351 -4.73 -28.42 -0.55
C PHE A 351 -4.02 -29.79 -0.59
N LEU A 352 -4.17 -30.54 -1.68
CA LEU A 352 -3.53 -31.84 -1.85
C LEU A 352 -2.01 -31.73 -1.88
N ILE A 353 -1.46 -30.68 -2.51
CA ILE A 353 -0.01 -30.39 -2.48
C ILE A 353 0.43 -30.08 -1.05
N ALA A 354 -0.26 -29.18 -0.33
CA ALA A 354 0.10 -28.83 1.04
C ALA A 354 -0.02 -30.03 2.01
N LEU A 355 -1.02 -30.88 1.82
CA LEU A 355 -1.19 -32.12 2.57
C LEU A 355 -0.05 -33.09 2.25
N ALA A 356 0.35 -33.20 0.98
CA ALA A 356 1.48 -34.03 0.56
C ALA A 356 2.80 -33.54 1.18
N ASP A 357 3.07 -32.23 1.14
CA ASP A 357 4.26 -31.61 1.75
C ASP A 357 4.30 -31.87 3.27
N ALA A 358 3.17 -31.66 3.96
CA ALA A 358 3.08 -31.88 5.40
C ALA A 358 3.25 -33.35 5.77
N THR A 359 2.68 -34.26 4.98
CA THR A 359 2.82 -35.71 5.17
C THR A 359 4.27 -36.15 4.90
N ASP A 360 4.92 -35.62 3.86
CA ASP A 360 6.32 -35.89 3.53
C ASP A 360 7.26 -35.42 4.65
N ALA A 361 7.03 -34.22 5.19
CA ALA A 361 7.79 -33.70 6.33
C ALA A 361 7.60 -34.55 7.59
N ALA A 362 6.38 -35.02 7.86
CA ALA A 362 6.08 -35.90 8.98
C ALA A 362 6.74 -37.28 8.81
N ILE A 363 6.66 -37.88 7.62
CA ILE A 363 7.30 -39.16 7.32
C ILE A 363 8.81 -39.04 7.44
N LYS A 364 9.45 -38.01 6.87
CA LYS A 364 10.89 -37.76 7.01
C LYS A 364 11.34 -37.64 8.46
N LYS A 365 10.52 -37.01 9.30
CA LYS A 365 10.80 -36.88 10.72
C LYS A 365 10.81 -38.25 11.42
N GLU A 366 9.84 -39.11 11.12
CA GLU A 366 9.77 -40.46 11.69
C GLU A 366 10.84 -41.40 11.09
N GLU A 367 11.11 -41.31 9.79
CA GLU A 367 12.19 -42.07 9.13
C GLU A 367 13.57 -41.70 9.66
N GLY A 368 13.80 -40.43 10.02
CA GLY A 368 15.05 -39.99 10.64
C GLY A 368 15.30 -40.55 12.04
N LEU A 369 14.28 -41.14 12.69
CA LEU A 369 14.41 -41.80 14.00
C LEU A 369 14.72 -43.29 13.88
N LEU A 370 14.72 -43.86 12.67
CA LEU A 370 15.00 -45.27 12.43
C LEU A 370 16.48 -45.46 12.08
N ASP A 371 17.16 -46.36 12.81
CA ASP A 371 18.56 -46.71 12.55
C ASP A 371 18.78 -47.43 11.21
N GLU A 372 17.73 -48.06 10.66
CA GLU A 372 17.74 -48.72 9.36
C GLU A 372 16.66 -48.15 8.43
N LYS A 373 17.01 -47.92 7.16
CA LYS A 373 16.05 -47.56 6.10
C LYS A 373 15.03 -48.68 5.89
N LEU A 374 13.76 -48.34 5.74
CA LEU A 374 12.68 -49.31 5.56
C LEU A 374 12.44 -49.68 4.07
N GLY A 375 11.96 -50.90 3.85
CA GLY A 375 11.35 -51.34 2.58
C GLY A 375 12.23 -51.16 1.33
N ARG A 376 11.68 -50.52 0.29
CA ARG A 376 12.31 -50.35 -1.02
C ARG A 376 13.60 -49.51 -0.96
N ASP A 377 13.74 -48.64 0.04
CA ASP A 377 14.94 -47.80 0.23
C ASP A 377 16.09 -48.56 0.92
N LYS A 378 15.84 -49.76 1.46
CA LYS A 378 16.86 -50.74 1.86
C LYS A 378 17.40 -51.56 0.68
N SER A 379 16.67 -51.60 -0.43
CA SER A 379 17.05 -52.40 -1.61
C SER A 379 18.06 -51.68 -2.48
N SER A 380 19.19 -52.31 -2.76
CA SER A 380 20.24 -51.80 -3.64
C SER A 380 19.77 -51.59 -5.08
N THR A 381 18.74 -52.33 -5.51
CA THR A 381 18.12 -52.24 -6.84
C THR A 381 17.46 -50.88 -7.08
N PHE A 382 17.10 -50.14 -6.03
CA PHE A 382 16.43 -48.84 -6.11
C PHE A 382 17.31 -47.69 -5.60
N SER A 383 18.64 -47.86 -5.56
CA SER A 383 19.59 -46.85 -5.06
C SER A 383 19.49 -45.48 -5.75
N HIS A 384 19.15 -45.44 -7.04
CA HIS A 384 18.89 -44.20 -7.79
C HIS A 384 17.61 -43.48 -7.37
N PHE A 385 16.64 -44.18 -6.78
CA PHE A 385 15.44 -43.56 -6.21
C PHE A 385 15.66 -43.22 -4.72
N ALA A 386 16.41 -44.02 -3.98
CA ALA A 386 16.71 -43.80 -2.57
C ALA A 386 17.54 -42.52 -2.31
N SER A 387 18.10 -41.90 -3.35
CA SER A 387 18.93 -40.69 -3.28
C SER A 387 18.14 -39.38 -3.50
N SER A 388 16.85 -39.42 -3.85
CA SER A 388 16.12 -38.20 -4.20
C SER A 388 15.61 -37.38 -3.01
N GLY A 389 15.72 -37.86 -1.77
CA GLY A 389 15.18 -37.16 -0.60
C GLY A 389 13.66 -36.90 -0.64
N GLU A 390 12.94 -37.51 -1.59
CA GLU A 390 11.48 -37.41 -1.75
C GLU A 390 10.85 -38.73 -1.28
N THR A 391 9.75 -38.69 -0.53
CA THR A 391 9.03 -39.92 -0.17
C THR A 391 8.37 -40.57 -1.40
N ALA A 392 7.97 -41.84 -1.26
CA ALA A 392 7.23 -42.56 -2.30
C ALA A 392 5.92 -41.86 -2.70
N ALA A 393 5.18 -41.33 -1.73
CA ALA A 393 3.93 -40.59 -2.00
C ALA A 393 4.19 -39.32 -2.81
N PHE A 394 5.25 -38.57 -2.47
CA PHE A 394 5.62 -37.36 -3.18
C PHE A 394 6.02 -37.62 -4.62
N ARG A 395 6.76 -38.71 -4.87
CA ARG A 395 7.11 -39.14 -6.22
C ARG A 395 5.89 -39.50 -7.06
N VAL A 396 4.90 -40.18 -6.48
CA VAL A 396 3.64 -40.50 -7.18
C VAL A 396 2.86 -39.23 -7.49
N ILE A 397 2.71 -38.31 -6.52
CA ILE A 397 1.99 -37.05 -6.70
C ILE A 397 2.68 -36.17 -7.73
N ARG A 398 4.01 -36.05 -7.69
CA ARG A 398 4.80 -35.29 -8.66
C ARG A 398 4.71 -35.90 -10.05
N THR A 399 4.91 -37.20 -10.18
CA THR A 399 4.78 -37.91 -11.47
C THR A 399 3.37 -37.74 -12.04
N THR A 400 2.35 -37.87 -11.20
CA THR A 400 0.96 -37.66 -11.60
C THR A 400 0.74 -36.20 -12.01
N SER A 401 1.27 -35.23 -11.27
CA SER A 401 1.17 -33.79 -11.59
C SER A 401 1.91 -33.43 -12.87
N ASP A 402 3.05 -34.06 -13.15
CA ASP A 402 3.81 -33.89 -14.38
C ASP A 402 3.06 -34.52 -15.56
N VAL A 403 2.48 -35.73 -15.41
CA VAL A 403 1.67 -36.36 -16.46
C VAL A 403 0.37 -35.59 -16.74
N LEU A 404 -0.34 -35.15 -15.69
CA LEU A 404 -1.65 -34.50 -15.81
C LEU A 404 -1.56 -33.00 -16.10
N GLY A 405 -0.51 -32.34 -15.62
CA GLY A 405 -0.37 -30.89 -15.69
C GLY A 405 0.13 -30.36 -17.03
N PRO A 406 -0.03 -29.05 -17.31
CA PRO A 406 0.49 -28.41 -18.53
C PRO A 406 2.03 -28.46 -18.62
N ARG A 407 2.72 -28.75 -17.51
CA ARG A 407 4.17 -28.94 -17.45
C ARG A 407 4.64 -30.29 -17.99
N GLY A 408 3.74 -31.25 -18.20
CA GLY A 408 4.09 -32.56 -18.76
C GLY A 408 4.74 -32.51 -20.13
N ASP A 409 4.43 -31.46 -20.91
CA ASP A 409 5.00 -31.23 -22.25
C ASP A 409 6.35 -30.46 -22.21
N GLU A 410 6.88 -30.13 -21.01
CA GLU A 410 8.18 -29.46 -20.85
C GLU A 410 9.37 -30.42 -21.03
N LYS A 411 10.59 -29.88 -21.11
CA LYS A 411 11.80 -30.66 -21.45
C LYS A 411 12.16 -31.72 -20.39
N ASN A 412 11.59 -31.58 -19.18
CA ASN A 412 11.82 -32.46 -18.04
C ASN A 412 10.52 -33.12 -17.55
N GLY A 413 9.41 -32.99 -18.29
CA GLY A 413 8.15 -33.66 -17.94
C GLY A 413 8.21 -35.15 -18.29
N CYS A 414 7.57 -35.99 -17.48
CA CYS A 414 7.53 -37.44 -17.71
C CYS A 414 6.35 -37.90 -18.59
N ARG A 415 5.61 -36.97 -19.23
CA ARG A 415 4.43 -37.32 -20.04
C ARG A 415 4.80 -38.13 -21.28
N GLU A 416 5.90 -37.82 -21.95
CA GLU A 416 6.37 -38.61 -23.11
C GLU A 416 6.72 -40.05 -22.68
N ASP A 417 7.44 -40.21 -21.57
CA ASP A 417 7.79 -41.53 -21.02
C ASP A 417 6.54 -42.31 -20.57
N TRP A 418 5.56 -41.63 -19.96
CA TRP A 418 4.27 -42.22 -19.59
C TRP A 418 3.48 -42.71 -20.81
N LEU A 419 3.43 -41.90 -21.88
CA LEU A 419 2.73 -42.30 -23.10
C LEU A 419 3.44 -43.46 -23.81
N ALA A 420 4.77 -43.47 -23.85
CA ALA A 420 5.54 -44.60 -24.36
C ALA A 420 5.31 -45.88 -23.54
N TYR A 421 5.22 -45.75 -22.21
CA TYR A 421 4.87 -46.85 -21.31
C TYR A 421 3.46 -47.39 -21.61
N CYS A 422 2.47 -46.50 -21.75
CA CYS A 422 1.10 -46.85 -22.10
C CYS A 422 1.04 -47.61 -23.45
N ASP A 423 1.73 -47.13 -24.48
CA ASP A 423 1.81 -47.80 -25.78
C ASP A 423 2.42 -49.20 -25.68
N THR A 424 3.50 -49.34 -24.91
CA THR A 424 4.21 -50.63 -24.71
C THR A 424 3.34 -51.68 -24.02
N HIS A 425 2.42 -51.25 -23.16
CA HIS A 425 1.55 -52.14 -22.39
C HIS A 425 0.12 -52.21 -22.96
N GLU A 426 -0.11 -51.67 -24.15
CA GLU A 426 -1.42 -51.61 -24.81
C GLU A 426 -2.50 -50.90 -23.95
N ILE A 427 -2.08 -49.98 -23.08
CA ILE A 427 -2.97 -49.17 -22.25
C ILE A 427 -3.31 -47.90 -23.05
N LYS A 428 -4.59 -47.75 -23.43
CA LYS A 428 -5.05 -46.55 -24.11
C LYS A 428 -5.02 -45.33 -23.18
N SER A 429 -4.00 -44.49 -23.30
CA SER A 429 -3.91 -43.22 -22.58
C SER A 429 -5.01 -42.25 -23.04
N GLN A 430 -5.67 -41.56 -22.11
CA GLN A 430 -6.61 -40.47 -22.42
C GLN A 430 -5.89 -39.13 -22.68
N PHE A 431 -4.58 -39.06 -22.40
CA PHE A 431 -3.79 -37.85 -22.61
C PHE A 431 -3.13 -37.88 -23.99
N THR A 432 -3.26 -36.77 -24.73
CA THR A 432 -2.55 -36.57 -26.00
C THR A 432 -1.44 -35.53 -25.79
N THR A 433 -0.26 -35.73 -26.39
CA THR A 433 0.75 -34.68 -26.43
C THR A 433 0.24 -33.54 -27.29
N SER A 434 0.12 -32.35 -26.70
CA SER A 434 -0.62 -31.25 -27.34
C SER A 434 0.08 -30.68 -28.58
N LYS A 435 1.38 -30.97 -28.80
CA LYS A 435 2.17 -30.37 -29.88
C LYS A 435 3.25 -31.32 -30.41
N SER A 436 3.33 -31.46 -31.73
CA SER A 436 4.47 -32.11 -32.37
C SER A 436 5.77 -31.35 -32.05
N PRO A 437 6.93 -32.03 -31.97
CA PRO A 437 8.23 -31.39 -31.73
C PRO A 437 8.52 -30.22 -32.68
N LYS A 438 8.01 -30.28 -33.91
CA LYS A 438 8.12 -29.22 -34.93
C LYS A 438 7.34 -27.95 -34.55
N ALA A 439 6.12 -28.10 -34.02
CA ALA A 439 5.31 -26.96 -33.56
C ALA A 439 5.93 -26.28 -32.33
N ARG A 440 6.51 -27.07 -31.41
CA ARG A 440 7.21 -26.57 -30.23
C ARG A 440 8.43 -25.72 -30.59
N ARG A 441 9.26 -26.17 -31.55
CA ARG A 441 10.42 -25.40 -32.03
C ARG A 441 10.01 -24.04 -32.62
N LYS A 442 8.99 -24.01 -33.48
CA LYS A 442 8.47 -22.76 -34.06
C LYS A 442 8.00 -21.76 -32.99
N LEU A 443 7.36 -22.25 -31.94
CA LEU A 443 6.89 -21.41 -30.84
C LEU A 443 8.06 -20.79 -30.05
N ILE A 444 9.09 -21.59 -29.77
CA ILE A 444 10.31 -21.12 -29.07
C ILE A 444 11.04 -20.08 -29.91
N ASP A 445 11.18 -20.29 -31.22
CA ASP A 445 11.88 -19.35 -32.09
C ASP A 445 11.10 -18.02 -32.25
N SER A 446 9.77 -18.10 -32.31
CA SER A 446 8.90 -16.92 -32.27
C SER A 446 9.05 -16.15 -30.95
N ALA A 447 9.03 -16.85 -29.81
CA ALA A 447 9.24 -16.26 -28.49
C ALA A 447 10.62 -15.60 -28.36
N LYS A 448 11.69 -16.22 -28.88
CA LYS A 448 13.04 -15.63 -28.91
C LYS A 448 13.09 -14.35 -29.75
N LYS A 449 12.44 -14.33 -30.92
CA LYS A 449 12.37 -13.14 -31.79
C LYS A 449 11.62 -12.00 -31.12
N ASN A 450 10.50 -12.29 -30.47
CA ASN A 450 9.72 -11.30 -29.73
C ASN A 450 10.46 -10.81 -28.48
N GLY A 451 11.19 -11.70 -27.79
CA GLY A 451 12.03 -11.35 -26.64
C GLY A 451 13.12 -10.33 -26.99
N LYS A 452 13.77 -10.43 -28.16
CA LYS A 452 14.74 -9.44 -28.63
C LYS A 452 14.11 -8.05 -28.84
N LYS A 453 12.93 -8.00 -29.48
CA LYS A 453 12.18 -6.75 -29.69
C LYS A 453 11.75 -6.12 -28.36
N LEU A 454 11.30 -6.93 -27.41
CA LEU A 454 10.88 -6.45 -26.09
C LEU A 454 12.06 -5.89 -25.29
N LYS A 455 13.23 -6.54 -25.34
CA LYS A 455 14.47 -6.04 -24.73
C LYS A 455 14.91 -4.71 -25.33
N GLN A 456 14.81 -4.52 -26.65
CA GLN A 456 15.12 -3.23 -27.30
C GLN A 456 14.15 -2.13 -26.87
N LYS A 457 12.83 -2.40 -26.86
CA LYS A 457 11.83 -1.44 -26.35
C LYS A 457 12.09 -1.05 -24.91
N HIS A 458 12.43 -2.02 -24.06
CA HIS A 458 12.76 -1.76 -22.66
C HIS A 458 14.03 -0.90 -22.53
N LYS A 459 15.10 -1.21 -23.28
CA LYS A 459 16.34 -0.41 -23.29
C LYS A 459 16.08 1.03 -23.74
N ALA A 460 15.22 1.24 -24.74
CA ALA A 460 14.83 2.58 -25.21
C ALA A 460 14.05 3.35 -24.12
N LYS A 461 13.08 2.71 -23.47
CA LYS A 461 12.30 3.32 -22.38
C LYS A 461 13.17 3.68 -21.18
N VAL A 462 14.12 2.82 -20.79
CA VAL A 462 15.07 3.11 -19.72
C VAL A 462 15.96 4.31 -20.06
N LYS A 463 16.45 4.39 -21.30
CA LYS A 463 17.23 5.53 -21.79
C LYS A 463 16.43 6.84 -21.71
N GLU A 464 15.19 6.82 -22.20
CA GLU A 464 14.27 7.97 -22.15
C GLU A 464 14.01 8.44 -20.71
N THR A 465 13.75 7.50 -19.77
CA THR A 465 13.55 7.85 -18.37
C THR A 465 14.80 8.46 -17.73
N ARG A 466 16.00 7.97 -18.08
CA ARG A 466 17.26 8.52 -17.57
C ARG A 466 17.50 9.94 -18.06
N GLU A 467 17.20 10.22 -19.33
CA GLU A 467 17.29 11.57 -19.91
C GLU A 467 16.24 12.53 -19.32
N ALA A 468 15.04 12.03 -18.97
CA ALA A 468 14.02 12.83 -18.29
C ALA A 468 14.43 13.19 -16.85
N VAL A 469 15.05 12.26 -16.11
CA VAL A 469 15.57 12.53 -14.76
C VAL A 469 16.72 13.53 -14.82
N LYS A 470 17.66 13.37 -15.77
CA LYS A 470 18.76 14.32 -15.97
C LYS A 470 18.26 15.76 -16.18
N ARG A 471 17.28 15.95 -17.07
CA ARG A 471 16.65 17.27 -17.31
C ARG A 471 15.99 17.87 -16.06
N LYS A 472 15.38 17.04 -15.20
CA LYS A 472 14.79 17.54 -13.95
C LYS A 472 15.85 17.99 -12.95
N ILE A 473 16.98 17.30 -12.86
CA ILE A 473 18.10 17.70 -12.00
C ILE A 473 18.66 19.04 -12.49
N GLU A 474 18.92 19.16 -13.79
CA GLU A 474 19.39 20.42 -14.39
C GLU A 474 18.42 21.59 -14.14
N GLN A 475 17.10 21.35 -14.21
CA GLN A 475 16.09 22.36 -13.88
C GLN A 475 16.14 22.78 -12.40
N ILE A 476 16.28 21.81 -11.48
CA ILE A 476 16.36 22.10 -10.04
C ILE A 476 17.61 22.92 -9.72
N GLU A 477 18.75 22.60 -10.35
CA GLU A 477 19.99 23.36 -10.20
C GLU A 477 19.85 24.78 -10.74
N HIS A 478 19.22 24.95 -11.90
CA HIS A 478 18.90 26.25 -12.45
C HIS A 478 17.99 27.08 -11.53
N ASP A 479 16.90 26.50 -11.04
CA ASP A 479 15.95 27.17 -10.14
C ASP A 479 16.61 27.54 -8.79
N LYS A 480 17.53 26.70 -8.30
CA LYS A 480 18.33 26.99 -7.11
C LYS A 480 19.27 28.17 -7.34
N ALA A 481 19.99 28.20 -8.46
CA ALA A 481 20.88 29.29 -8.82
C ALA A 481 20.12 30.62 -9.03
N GLU A 482 18.95 30.57 -9.67
CA GLU A 482 18.09 31.74 -9.84
C GLU A 482 17.58 32.27 -8.49
N LYS A 483 17.21 31.38 -7.56
CA LYS A 483 16.80 31.75 -6.21
C LYS A 483 17.95 32.38 -5.43
N GLU A 484 19.15 31.80 -5.52
CA GLU A 484 20.35 32.34 -4.87
C GLU A 484 20.71 33.73 -5.40
N LEU A 485 20.60 33.94 -6.72
CA LEU A 485 20.80 35.25 -7.34
C LEU A 485 19.77 36.28 -6.83
N LYS A 486 18.49 35.92 -6.79
CA LYS A 486 17.42 36.78 -6.24
C LYS A 486 17.63 37.10 -4.76
N ASP A 487 18.13 36.14 -3.98
CA ASP A 487 18.41 36.36 -2.56
C ASP A 487 19.65 37.25 -2.38
N LYS A 488 20.68 37.13 -3.23
CA LYS A 488 21.82 38.07 -3.30
C LYS A 488 21.39 39.49 -3.70
N ASP A 489 20.50 39.63 -4.68
CA ASP A 489 19.96 40.93 -5.09
C ASP A 489 19.15 41.59 -3.96
N ARG A 490 18.32 40.80 -3.26
CA ARG A 490 17.57 41.28 -2.08
C ARG A 490 18.49 41.71 -0.95
N GLN A 491 19.55 40.94 -0.71
CA GLN A 491 20.61 41.24 0.23
C GLN A 491 21.29 42.57 -0.13
N ALA A 492 21.76 42.73 -1.37
CA ALA A 492 22.38 43.96 -1.85
C ALA A 492 21.46 45.19 -1.75
N ALA A 493 20.17 45.04 -2.10
CA ALA A 493 19.18 46.11 -1.95
C ALA A 493 18.99 46.50 -0.47
N LEU A 494 18.94 45.51 0.42
CA LEU A 494 18.79 45.76 1.85
C LEU A 494 20.03 46.43 2.47
N LEU A 495 21.24 46.04 2.03
CA LEU A 495 22.48 46.69 2.44
C LEU A 495 22.53 48.16 1.95
N THR A 496 22.07 48.41 0.73
CA THR A 496 21.96 49.78 0.17
C THR A 496 20.99 50.62 1.00
N ASP A 497 19.79 50.09 1.30
CA ASP A 497 18.80 50.75 2.14
C ASP A 497 19.35 51.07 3.55
N LEU A 498 20.19 50.20 4.11
CA LEU A 498 20.83 50.39 5.42
C LEU A 498 21.88 51.52 5.36
N LEU A 499 22.75 51.50 4.35
CA LEU A 499 23.77 52.52 4.15
C LEU A 499 23.15 53.91 3.93
N ASP A 500 22.09 54.00 3.13
CA ASP A 500 21.35 55.25 2.89
C ASP A 500 20.68 55.81 4.17
N GLN A 501 20.44 54.96 5.17
CA GLN A 501 19.82 55.35 6.44
C GLN A 501 20.81 55.79 7.52
N GLY A 502 22.12 55.68 7.26
CA GLY A 502 23.19 56.03 8.20
C GLY A 502 24.02 54.86 8.70
N GLY A 503 23.82 53.65 8.15
CA GLY A 503 24.57 52.44 8.54
C GLY A 503 23.91 51.65 9.68
N LEU A 504 24.62 50.62 10.15
CA LEU A 504 24.15 49.72 11.20
C LEU A 504 24.20 50.42 12.56
N CYS A 505 23.14 50.28 13.37
CA CYS A 505 23.18 50.79 14.74
C CYS A 505 24.09 49.92 15.61
N HIS A 506 25.11 50.49 16.25
CA HIS A 506 26.00 49.74 17.14
C HIS A 506 25.77 50.04 18.61
N SER A 507 25.21 51.21 18.90
CA SER A 507 24.95 51.71 20.24
C SER A 507 23.47 52.01 20.47
N LYS A 508 23.08 52.20 21.73
CA LYS A 508 21.74 52.64 22.09
C LYS A 508 21.47 54.05 21.57
N GLU A 509 22.50 54.91 21.58
CA GLU A 509 22.47 56.26 21.06
C GLU A 509 22.19 56.31 19.55
N ASP A 510 22.73 55.36 18.77
CA ASP A 510 22.43 55.24 17.34
C ASP A 510 20.97 54.88 17.12
N LEU A 511 20.45 53.96 17.95
CA LEU A 511 19.06 53.51 17.88
C LEU A 511 18.09 54.62 18.29
N ASP A 512 18.44 55.41 19.30
CA ASP A 512 17.68 56.60 19.72
C ASP A 512 17.70 57.70 18.64
N SER A 513 18.85 57.89 17.99
CA SER A 513 18.98 58.81 16.85
C SER A 513 18.10 58.38 15.67
N LEU A 514 17.98 57.08 15.44
CA LEU A 514 17.10 56.49 14.43
C LEU A 514 15.61 56.74 14.75
N MET A 515 15.25 56.80 16.03
CA MET A 515 13.89 57.09 16.51
C MET A 515 13.50 58.57 16.45
N ALA A 516 14.48 59.49 16.55
CA ALA A 516 14.26 60.93 16.49
C ALA A 516 13.91 61.44 15.07
N GLY A 517 14.20 60.64 14.03
CA GLY A 517 14.00 61.02 12.64
C GLY A 517 12.57 60.85 12.10
N ARG A 518 12.27 61.54 10.98
CA ARG A 518 11.08 61.21 10.17
C ARG A 518 11.23 59.77 9.64
N GLN A 519 10.13 59.03 9.56
CA GLN A 519 10.09 57.63 9.12
C GLN A 519 10.81 56.62 10.04
N SER A 520 10.95 56.91 11.34
CA SER A 520 11.54 56.00 12.33
C SER A 520 11.06 54.54 12.24
N LEU A 521 9.77 54.31 11.96
CA LEU A 521 9.23 52.96 11.76
C LEU A 521 9.82 52.21 10.57
N GLN A 522 10.05 52.90 9.44
CA GLN A 522 10.64 52.25 8.27
C GLN A 522 12.12 51.99 8.51
N LYS A 523 12.84 52.95 9.09
CA LYS A 523 14.25 52.78 9.42
C LYS A 523 14.48 51.61 10.38
N LEU A 524 13.66 51.52 11.42
CA LEU A 524 13.72 50.45 12.41
C LEU A 524 13.43 49.08 11.78
N LYS A 525 12.49 49.03 10.84
CA LYS A 525 12.20 47.79 10.10
C LYS A 525 13.33 47.37 9.17
N VAL A 526 14.07 48.31 8.57
CA VAL A 526 15.23 47.99 7.73
C VAL A 526 16.36 47.43 8.60
N GLU A 527 16.67 48.05 9.72
CA GLU A 527 17.64 47.55 10.71
C GLU A 527 17.28 46.15 11.21
N MET A 528 16.02 45.92 11.61
CA MET A 528 15.56 44.60 12.06
C MET A 528 15.60 43.56 10.94
N ARG A 529 15.28 43.92 9.68
CA ARG A 529 15.41 43.00 8.54
C ARG A 529 16.87 42.65 8.30
N PHE A 530 17.77 43.63 8.41
CA PHE A 530 19.20 43.39 8.26
C PHE A 530 19.70 42.37 9.26
N ARG A 531 19.46 42.59 10.55
CA ARG A 531 19.86 41.62 11.59
C ARG A 531 19.21 40.26 11.40
N LYS A 532 17.94 40.23 11.00
CA LYS A 532 17.23 38.97 10.75
C LYS A 532 17.80 38.17 9.58
N TYR A 533 18.16 38.82 8.48
CA TYR A 533 18.60 38.15 7.25
C TYR A 533 20.12 37.97 7.14
N TYR A 534 20.93 38.87 7.70
CA TYR A 534 22.39 38.82 7.64
C TYR A 534 23.03 38.28 8.92
N MET A 535 22.46 38.59 10.09
CA MET A 535 22.97 38.12 11.38
C MET A 535 22.21 36.89 11.91
N ASN A 536 21.34 36.30 11.10
CA ASN A 536 20.51 35.15 11.48
C ASN A 536 19.69 35.33 12.78
N ALA A 537 19.30 36.57 13.09
CA ALA A 537 18.47 36.88 14.26
C ALA A 537 17.01 36.42 14.06
N THR A 538 16.73 35.15 14.36
CA THR A 538 15.42 34.51 14.13
C THR A 538 14.32 35.01 15.07
N ASP A 539 14.69 35.51 16.25
CA ASP A 539 13.84 36.02 17.34
C ASP A 539 13.21 37.39 17.03
N LEU A 540 13.77 38.16 16.09
CA LEU A 540 13.26 39.47 15.72
C LEU A 540 11.90 39.38 15.01
N ARG A 541 10.90 40.11 15.54
CA ARG A 541 9.56 40.20 14.95
C ARG A 541 9.40 41.47 14.14
N LEU A 542 9.19 41.36 12.83
CA LEU A 542 9.06 42.52 11.92
C LEU A 542 7.67 43.21 11.96
N THR A 543 6.74 42.68 12.75
CA THR A 543 5.36 43.18 12.86
C THR A 543 5.09 43.71 14.27
N GLY A 544 4.61 44.94 14.37
CA GLY A 544 4.29 45.55 15.65
C GLY A 544 4.13 47.07 15.55
N LYS A 545 3.70 47.68 16.66
CA LYS A 545 3.81 49.13 16.84
C LYS A 545 5.28 49.51 17.01
N LEU A 546 5.61 50.76 16.69
CA LEU A 546 6.99 51.28 16.74
C LEU A 546 7.69 50.98 18.09
N SER A 547 7.01 51.22 19.22
CA SER A 547 7.57 50.95 20.56
C SER A 547 7.87 49.47 20.82
N VAL A 548 7.05 48.55 20.27
CA VAL A 548 7.26 47.11 20.43
C VAL A 548 8.44 46.63 19.58
N LEU A 549 8.56 47.16 18.36
CA LEU A 549 9.70 46.86 17.50
C LEU A 549 11.01 47.37 18.09
N TYR A 550 10.99 48.57 18.68
CA TYR A 550 12.14 49.17 19.33
C TYR A 550 12.58 48.35 20.55
N ALA A 551 11.64 48.01 21.44
CA ALA A 551 11.93 47.16 22.60
C ALA A 551 12.44 45.77 22.20
N ASN A 552 11.88 45.17 21.14
CA ASN A 552 12.32 43.88 20.60
C ASN A 552 13.76 43.96 20.08
N LEU A 553 14.12 45.05 19.39
CA LEU A 553 15.48 45.26 18.91
C LEU A 553 16.47 45.58 20.04
N CYS A 554 16.10 46.41 21.03
CA CYS A 554 16.92 46.68 22.22
C CYS A 554 17.23 45.39 22.97
N SER A 555 16.21 44.56 23.21
CA SER A 555 16.38 43.28 23.89
C SER A 555 17.31 42.34 23.12
N HIS A 556 17.20 42.31 21.78
CA HIS A 556 18.08 41.51 20.94
C HIS A 556 19.54 42.03 20.95
N MET A 557 19.72 43.34 21.06
CA MET A 557 21.05 43.97 21.15
C MET A 557 21.64 43.96 22.58
N GLY A 558 20.94 43.41 23.56
CA GLY A 558 21.39 43.40 24.96
C GLY A 558 21.35 44.77 25.63
N PHE A 559 20.55 45.71 25.13
CA PHE A 559 20.37 47.01 25.76
C PHE A 559 19.25 46.96 26.80
N ASP A 560 19.56 47.39 28.02
CA ASP A 560 18.56 47.59 29.06
C ASP A 560 17.53 48.62 28.61
N TYR A 561 16.32 48.13 28.40
CA TYR A 561 15.14 48.93 28.08
C TYR A 561 14.23 48.90 29.29
N ASP A 562 14.10 50.03 29.98
CA ASP A 562 13.25 50.17 31.16
C ASP A 562 11.78 49.89 30.79
N THR A 563 11.36 48.65 31.00
CA THR A 563 10.05 48.12 30.63
C THR A 563 8.90 48.57 31.56
N GLU A 564 9.00 49.72 32.22
CA GLU A 564 7.88 50.24 33.04
C GLU A 564 6.63 50.56 32.19
N ILE A 565 6.76 50.60 30.86
CA ILE A 565 5.64 50.95 29.96
C ILE A 565 5.23 49.74 29.12
N THR A 566 4.13 49.14 29.54
CA THR A 566 3.18 48.29 28.79
C THR A 566 3.58 46.83 28.56
N GLN A 567 3.26 45.97 29.53
CA GLN A 567 2.81 44.62 29.20
C GLN A 567 1.62 44.73 28.22
N PRO A 568 1.63 44.05 27.07
CA PRO A 568 0.48 44.03 26.18
C PRO A 568 -0.74 43.52 26.96
N PRO A 569 -1.93 44.12 26.79
CA PRO A 569 -3.13 43.72 27.53
C PRO A 569 -3.33 42.23 27.35
N ARG A 570 -3.09 41.46 28.42
CA ARG A 570 -3.30 40.02 28.44
C ARG A 570 -4.77 39.79 28.04
N LYS A 571 -4.99 39.17 26.89
CA LYS A 571 -6.33 38.70 26.51
C LYS A 571 -6.82 37.85 27.68
N LYS A 572 -7.97 38.23 28.27
CA LYS A 572 -8.62 37.49 29.37
C LYS A 572 -8.78 36.03 28.94
N SER A 573 -7.88 35.17 29.42
CA SER A 573 -8.01 33.72 29.31
C SER A 573 -9.14 33.30 30.24
N LYS A 574 -10.13 32.63 29.66
CA LYS A 574 -11.26 32.05 30.37
C LYS A 574 -10.71 30.98 31.32
N THR A 575 -10.86 31.22 32.62
CA THR A 575 -10.46 30.33 33.71
C THR A 575 -11.07 28.95 33.48
N LEU A 576 -10.22 27.94 33.27
CA LEU A 576 -10.54 26.54 33.50
C LEU A 576 -9.72 26.09 34.70
N VAL A 577 -10.44 25.53 35.66
CA VAL A 577 -9.96 24.98 36.92
C VAL A 577 -8.94 23.87 36.62
N SER A 578 -7.75 23.97 37.21
CA SER A 578 -6.73 22.92 37.23
C SER A 578 -6.69 22.30 38.63
N GLU A 579 -6.80 20.97 38.70
CA GLU A 579 -6.39 20.18 39.86
C GLU A 579 -4.89 19.85 39.76
N ASP A 580 -4.31 19.68 40.96
CA ASP A 580 -2.93 19.34 41.29
C ASP A 580 -2.32 18.20 40.47
N SER A 581 -1.03 18.38 40.10
CA SER A 581 -0.05 17.32 40.25
C SER A 581 1.37 17.90 40.25
N THR A 582 2.00 17.83 41.42
CA THR A 582 3.44 17.92 41.68
C THR A 582 4.20 16.85 40.89
N PHE A 583 5.25 17.24 40.16
CA PHE A 583 6.30 16.33 39.72
C PHE A 583 7.65 17.06 39.72
N GLU A 584 8.63 16.41 40.32
CA GLU A 584 9.97 16.90 40.62
C GLU A 584 10.82 17.02 39.35
N GLU A 585 11.67 18.05 39.31
CA GLU A 585 12.67 18.29 38.28
C GLU A 585 13.95 17.52 38.64
N ASP A 586 14.38 16.61 37.78
CA ASP A 586 15.73 16.03 37.83
C ASP A 586 16.62 16.74 36.80
N GLU A 587 17.75 17.23 37.31
CA GLU A 587 18.91 17.80 36.64
C GLU A 587 19.53 16.79 35.65
N ILE A 588 19.86 17.24 34.43
CA ILE A 588 20.84 16.56 33.57
C ILE A 588 21.77 17.62 32.97
N ASP A 589 23.05 17.42 33.27
CA ASP A 589 24.21 18.23 32.90
C ASP A 589 24.43 18.32 31.39
N GLU A 590 24.78 19.53 30.92
CA GLU A 590 25.29 19.82 29.59
C GLU A 590 26.81 19.61 29.59
N GLU A 591 27.30 18.53 28.97
CA GLU A 591 28.72 18.39 28.63
C GLU A 591 29.03 19.10 27.30
N ASN A 592 29.92 20.09 27.42
CA ASN A 592 30.64 20.73 26.32
C ASN A 592 31.60 19.72 25.69
N ASP A 593 31.66 19.67 24.36
CA ASP A 593 32.86 19.19 23.66
C ASP A 593 33.25 20.20 22.57
N GLU A 594 34.50 20.62 22.70
CA GLU A 594 35.22 21.65 21.96
C GLU A 594 35.42 21.25 20.49
N MET A 595 35.28 22.26 19.61
CA MET A 595 35.75 22.21 18.23
C MET A 595 37.25 22.51 18.22
N ASP A 596 38.06 21.54 17.79
CA ASP A 596 39.41 21.81 17.29
C ASP A 596 39.37 21.85 15.75
N GLU A 597 39.53 23.06 15.23
CA GLU A 597 39.97 23.36 13.87
C GLU A 597 41.49 23.13 13.80
N GLU A 598 42.04 22.35 12.86
CA GLU A 598 43.33 22.66 12.23
C GLU A 598 43.44 22.00 10.82
N ASP A 599 43.73 22.88 9.87
CA ASP A 599 44.72 22.81 8.79
C ASP A 599 44.53 22.02 7.47
N ASP A 600 44.43 22.87 6.43
CA ASP A 600 44.87 22.74 5.04
C ASP A 600 46.09 21.83 4.81
N GLU A 601 45.97 20.87 3.89
CA GLU A 601 47.02 20.63 2.88
C GLU A 601 46.38 20.32 1.52
N THR A 602 46.69 21.18 0.55
CA THR A 602 46.41 21.07 -0.88
C THR A 602 47.37 20.09 -1.54
N ASP A 603 46.85 19.07 -2.23
CA ASP A 603 47.63 18.33 -3.23
C ASP A 603 46.96 18.40 -4.61
N GLU A 604 47.64 19.08 -5.52
CA GLU A 604 47.39 19.13 -6.97
C GLU A 604 47.78 17.79 -7.60
N GLU A 605 46.81 17.00 -8.07
CA GLU A 605 47.09 15.88 -8.97
C GLU A 605 46.85 16.27 -10.43
N VAL A 606 47.98 16.34 -11.14
CA VAL A 606 48.14 16.52 -12.58
C VAL A 606 47.52 15.33 -13.34
N TYR A 607 46.49 15.58 -14.13
CA TYR A 607 46.01 14.62 -15.13
C TYR A 607 46.96 14.58 -16.33
N VAL A 608 47.68 13.47 -16.50
CA VAL A 608 48.37 13.12 -17.74
C VAL A 608 47.34 12.45 -18.66
N GLU A 609 47.04 13.09 -19.79
CA GLU A 609 46.36 12.45 -20.93
C GLU A 609 47.31 11.43 -21.56
N GLU A 610 46.93 10.14 -21.56
CA GLU A 610 47.56 9.15 -22.42
C GLU A 610 46.67 8.81 -23.62
N ASP A 611 47.32 8.94 -24.76
CA ASP A 611 46.81 8.88 -26.12
C ASP A 611 46.16 7.57 -26.52
N LYS A 612 45.13 7.73 -27.35
CA LYS A 612 44.57 6.70 -28.23
C LYS A 612 45.64 6.24 -29.22
N LYS A 613 45.83 4.93 -29.35
CA LYS A 613 46.32 4.30 -30.58
C LYS A 613 45.27 3.36 -31.14
N GLU A 614 44.70 3.78 -32.27
CA GLU A 614 44.04 2.93 -33.24
C GLU A 614 45.10 2.05 -33.89
N GLU A 615 44.92 0.73 -33.88
CA GLU A 615 45.51 -0.15 -34.88
C GLU A 615 44.42 -1.01 -35.52
N LEU A 616 44.38 -0.87 -36.84
CA LEU A 616 43.62 -1.63 -37.81
C LEU A 616 44.18 -3.06 -37.90
N GLU A 617 43.33 -4.08 -37.82
CA GLU A 617 43.59 -5.33 -38.54
C GLU A 617 42.31 -5.83 -39.21
N GLU A 618 42.34 -5.76 -40.55
CA GLU A 618 41.51 -6.51 -41.47
C GLU A 618 41.85 -8.00 -41.33
N GLY A 619 40.83 -8.84 -41.15
CA GLY A 619 40.98 -10.29 -41.07
C GLY A 619 39.90 -10.99 -41.88
N GLU A 620 40.32 -11.53 -43.02
CA GLU A 620 39.55 -12.18 -44.07
C GLU A 620 38.67 -13.35 -43.59
N ARG A 621 37.52 -13.51 -44.26
CA ARG A 621 36.73 -14.76 -44.26
C ARG A 621 37.41 -15.79 -45.16
N PRO A 622 37.35 -17.09 -44.82
CA PRO A 622 37.31 -18.13 -45.83
C PRO A 622 35.90 -18.70 -45.99
N ASP A 623 35.54 -18.91 -47.24
CA ASP A 623 34.42 -19.73 -47.69
C ASP A 623 34.59 -21.19 -47.23
N HIS A 624 33.54 -21.76 -46.66
CA HIS A 624 33.07 -23.13 -46.93
C HIS A 624 31.64 -23.35 -46.43
#